data_AF-A0A2D0MZB3-F1
#
_entry.id   AF-A0A2D0MZB3-F1
#
_cell.length_a   1.000
_cell.length_b   1.000
_cell.length_c   1.000
_cell.angle_alpha   90.00
_cell.angle_beta   90.00
_cell.angle_gamma   90.00
#
_symmetry.space_group_name_H-M   'P 1'
#
loop_
_entity.id
_entity.type
_entity.pdbx_description
1 polymer ?
#
loop_
_entity_poly.entity_id
_entity_poly.type
_entity_poly.pdbx_seq_one_letter_code
_entity_poly.pdbx_strand_id
1 'polypeptide(L)'
;MKRKLTNRIDKVFQTLGLRTLYENKYGIKALNPVMKSVLLEAYQDRPYEMIDPGKLSLGVDGLKDRHTLLHVPLSDSPHFFLMTQFESQRAVDKSADYYKRSITGTLDLRRARIPDVSFKTYKERKAAILNDQYAPIFIVKNTPFHLIVDGKHRAALCLQLGKPVSAIFINDFFRDSHFYWLMQKMVNSTNTTAFEKHLTFFRTIFPT
;
A
#
# COMPACT_ATOMS: atom_id res chain seq x y z
N MET A 1 1.16 -31.57 -7.37
CA MET A 1 -0.27 -31.40 -7.71
C MET A 1 -0.92 -30.14 -7.13
N LYS A 2 -0.84 -29.86 -5.82
CA LYS A 2 -1.48 -28.68 -5.17
C LYS A 2 -1.19 -27.31 -5.84
N ARG A 3 0.05 -27.08 -6.28
CA ARG A 3 0.50 -25.80 -6.87
C ARG A 3 -0.14 -25.46 -8.23
N LYS A 4 -0.46 -26.47 -9.05
CA LYS A 4 -1.13 -26.28 -10.36
C LYS A 4 -2.63 -25.98 -10.21
N LEU A 5 -3.27 -26.50 -9.16
CA LEU A 5 -4.68 -26.27 -8.89
C LEU A 5 -4.93 -24.85 -8.37
N THR A 6 -4.10 -24.37 -7.44
CA THR A 6 -4.14 -22.98 -6.95
C THR A 6 -4.00 -21.97 -8.10
N ASN A 7 -3.09 -22.20 -9.04
CA ASN A 7 -2.87 -21.28 -10.17
C ASN A 7 -4.08 -21.22 -11.13
N ARG A 8 -4.86 -22.30 -11.27
CA ARG A 8 -6.06 -22.31 -12.11
C ARG A 8 -7.21 -21.57 -11.44
N ILE A 9 -7.39 -21.78 -10.13
CA ILE A 9 -8.42 -21.11 -9.33
C ILE A 9 -8.13 -19.59 -9.24
N ASP A 10 -6.88 -19.21 -9.01
CA ASP A 10 -6.46 -17.80 -9.00
C ASP A 10 -6.76 -17.11 -10.34
N LYS A 11 -6.53 -17.80 -11.46
CA LYS A 11 -6.83 -17.29 -12.81
C LYS A 11 -8.34 -17.12 -13.02
N VAL A 12 -9.16 -18.08 -12.58
CA VAL A 12 -10.62 -17.97 -12.66
C VAL A 12 -11.13 -16.79 -11.82
N PHE A 13 -10.66 -16.64 -10.58
CA PHE A 13 -11.03 -15.50 -9.74
C PHE A 13 -10.59 -14.16 -10.34
N GLN A 14 -9.40 -14.10 -10.94
CA GLN A 14 -8.96 -12.91 -11.67
C GLN A 14 -9.86 -12.60 -12.88
N THR A 15 -10.23 -13.60 -13.68
CA THR A 15 -11.12 -13.41 -14.84
C THR A 15 -12.51 -12.93 -14.42
N LEU A 16 -13.03 -13.41 -13.29
CA LEU A 16 -14.35 -13.04 -12.76
C LEU A 16 -14.32 -11.75 -11.92
N GLY A 17 -13.17 -11.08 -11.79
CA GLY A 17 -13.03 -9.90 -10.93
C GLY A 17 -13.26 -10.18 -9.43
N LEU A 18 -13.24 -11.45 -9.02
CA LEU A 18 -13.51 -11.87 -7.65
C LEU A 18 -12.25 -11.76 -6.81
N ARG A 19 -12.31 -11.05 -5.69
CA ARG A 19 -11.20 -10.94 -4.74
C ARG A 19 -11.44 -11.79 -3.51
N THR A 20 -10.55 -12.74 -3.25
CA THR A 20 -10.64 -13.57 -2.05
C THR A 20 -9.73 -13.02 -0.95
N LEU A 21 -10.31 -12.77 0.22
CA LEU A 21 -9.60 -12.38 1.44
C LEU A 21 -9.59 -13.52 2.44
N TYR A 22 -8.45 -13.75 3.09
CA TYR A 22 -8.31 -14.74 4.16
C TYR A 22 -7.53 -14.17 5.33
N GLU A 23 -7.82 -14.62 6.55
CA GLU A 23 -7.07 -14.23 7.74
C GLU A 23 -5.87 -15.15 7.97
N ASN A 24 -4.74 -14.60 8.42
CA ASN A 24 -3.63 -15.36 8.98
C ASN A 24 -3.15 -14.73 10.32
N LYS A 25 -2.06 -15.28 10.88
CA LYS A 25 -1.48 -14.79 12.15
C LYS A 25 -1.01 -13.32 12.14
N TYR A 26 -0.88 -12.70 10.97
CA TYR A 26 -0.41 -11.33 10.78
C TYR A 26 -1.52 -10.35 10.40
N GLY A 27 -2.61 -10.81 9.80
CA GLY A 27 -3.71 -9.96 9.34
C GLY A 27 -4.58 -10.59 8.27
N ILE A 28 -5.42 -9.78 7.63
CA ILE A 28 -6.21 -10.14 6.45
C ILE A 28 -5.34 -10.01 5.20
N LYS A 29 -5.35 -11.04 4.34
CA LYS A 29 -4.54 -11.14 3.13
C LYS A 29 -5.38 -11.33 1.89
N ALA A 30 -4.91 -10.79 0.78
CA ALA A 30 -5.46 -11.09 -0.53
C ALA A 30 -4.84 -12.40 -1.06
N LEU A 31 -5.70 -13.36 -1.43
CA LEU A 31 -5.25 -14.56 -2.12
C LEU A 31 -4.74 -14.22 -3.53
N ASN A 32 -5.53 -13.41 -4.25
CA ASN A 32 -5.25 -12.88 -5.56
C ASN A 32 -5.19 -11.34 -5.50
N PRO A 33 -4.04 -10.71 -5.82
CA PRO A 33 -3.94 -9.26 -5.85
C PRO A 33 -4.69 -8.70 -7.06
N VAL A 34 -5.33 -7.54 -6.88
CA VAL A 34 -5.85 -6.75 -8.00
C VAL A 34 -4.64 -6.16 -8.72
N MET A 35 -4.46 -6.48 -10.00
CA MET A 35 -3.31 -5.98 -10.77
C MET A 35 -3.37 -4.47 -11.00
N LYS A 36 -4.58 -3.91 -11.13
CA LYS A 36 -4.84 -2.47 -11.26
C LYS A 36 -6.25 -2.19 -10.77
N SER A 37 -6.40 -1.24 -9.84
CA SER A 37 -7.73 -0.83 -9.40
C SER A 37 -8.37 -0.02 -10.52
N VAL A 38 -9.42 -0.55 -11.15
CA VAL A 38 -10.24 0.18 -12.15
C VAL A 38 -10.70 1.52 -11.58
N LEU A 39 -10.96 1.56 -10.27
CA LEU A 39 -11.29 2.78 -9.56
C LEU A 39 -10.20 3.84 -9.72
N LEU A 40 -8.91 3.50 -9.58
CA LEU A 40 -7.81 4.46 -9.73
C LEU A 40 -7.68 5.00 -11.16
N GLU A 41 -8.01 4.20 -12.16
CA GLU A 41 -8.01 4.66 -13.56
C GLU A 41 -9.00 5.80 -13.77
N ALA A 42 -10.16 5.76 -13.10
CA ALA A 42 -11.17 6.82 -13.18
C ALA A 42 -10.71 8.16 -12.56
N TYR A 43 -9.58 8.20 -11.84
CA TYR A 43 -9.03 9.43 -11.27
C TYR A 43 -7.77 9.93 -12.00
N GLN A 44 -7.24 9.20 -12.98
CA GLN A 44 -5.91 9.49 -13.55
C GLN A 44 -5.82 10.88 -14.22
N ASP A 45 -6.94 11.37 -14.78
CA ASP A 45 -7.02 12.63 -15.52
C ASP A 45 -7.49 13.81 -14.65
N ARG A 46 -7.66 13.58 -13.33
CA ARG A 46 -8.02 14.66 -12.42
C ARG A 46 -6.84 15.62 -12.20
N PRO A 47 -7.12 16.89 -11.87
CA PRO A 47 -6.09 17.81 -11.42
C PRO A 47 -5.30 17.23 -10.25
N TYR A 48 -4.00 17.49 -10.24
CA TYR A 48 -3.11 17.14 -9.13
C TYR A 48 -2.65 18.40 -8.39
N GLU A 49 -2.29 18.23 -7.13
CA GLU A 49 -1.72 19.27 -6.28
C GLU A 49 -0.30 18.88 -5.88
N MET A 50 0.54 19.89 -5.63
CA MET A 50 1.88 19.67 -5.07
C MET A 50 1.78 19.61 -3.55
N ILE A 51 2.14 18.46 -2.98
CA ILE A 51 2.05 18.21 -1.54
C ILE A 51 3.45 18.03 -0.96
N ASP A 52 3.65 18.56 0.25
CA ASP A 52 4.81 18.25 1.07
C ASP A 52 4.78 16.77 1.49
N PRO A 53 5.73 15.93 1.01
CA PRO A 53 5.71 14.50 1.33
C PRO A 53 5.93 14.22 2.82
N GLY A 54 6.45 15.18 3.60
CA GLY A 54 6.56 15.07 5.07
C GLY A 54 5.22 15.01 5.79
N LYS A 55 4.12 15.44 5.13
CA LYS A 55 2.76 15.40 5.67
C LYS A 55 1.99 14.11 5.31
N LEU A 56 2.64 13.18 4.61
CA LEU A 56 2.01 11.95 4.15
C LEU A 56 2.20 10.81 5.15
N SER A 57 1.19 9.97 5.27
CA SER A 57 1.20 8.76 6.08
C SER A 57 0.75 7.56 5.26
N LEU A 58 1.04 6.35 5.74
CA LEU A 58 0.61 5.12 5.10
C LEU A 58 -0.87 4.81 5.39
N GLY A 59 -1.59 4.38 4.35
CA GLY A 59 -2.99 4.00 4.43
C GLY A 59 -3.23 2.55 4.85
N VAL A 60 -4.47 2.08 4.65
CA VAL A 60 -4.95 0.74 5.01
C VAL A 60 -4.09 -0.37 4.40
N ASP A 61 -3.73 -1.36 5.23
CA ASP A 61 -2.85 -2.47 4.88
C ASP A 61 -3.37 -3.85 5.32
N GLY A 62 -4.50 -3.90 6.04
CA GLY A 62 -5.15 -5.12 6.54
C GLY A 62 -4.33 -5.95 7.53
N LEU A 63 -3.31 -5.37 8.15
CA LEU A 63 -2.51 -6.05 9.17
C LEU A 63 -3.17 -5.93 10.56
N LYS A 64 -2.84 -6.84 11.47
CA LYS A 64 -3.16 -6.65 12.89
C LYS A 64 -2.39 -5.45 13.45
N ASP A 65 -2.90 -4.81 14.50
CA ASP A 65 -2.39 -3.57 15.09
C ASP A 65 -0.91 -3.59 15.45
N ARG A 66 -0.40 -4.75 15.89
CA ARG A 66 1.03 -4.96 16.20
C ARG A 66 1.96 -4.94 14.97
N HIS A 67 1.40 -4.99 13.77
CA HIS A 67 2.15 -5.03 12.50
C HIS A 67 1.75 -3.90 11.55
N THR A 68 0.59 -3.29 11.75
CA THR A 68 0.07 -2.29 10.81
C THR A 68 0.99 -1.09 10.66
N LEU A 69 1.00 -0.57 9.46
CA LEU A 69 1.60 0.67 9.04
C LEU A 69 0.56 1.79 8.89
N LEU A 70 -0.73 1.52 9.14
CA LEU A 70 -1.76 2.56 9.09
C LEU A 70 -1.37 3.75 9.98
N HIS A 71 -1.44 4.95 9.41
CA HIS A 71 -1.05 6.23 10.01
C HIS A 71 0.45 6.40 10.32
N VAL A 72 1.30 5.42 10.00
CA VAL A 72 2.76 5.59 10.10
C VAL A 72 3.20 6.71 9.14
N PRO A 73 3.92 7.74 9.61
CA PRO A 73 4.49 8.77 8.74
C PRO A 73 5.33 8.17 7.62
N LEU A 74 5.31 8.78 6.45
CA LEU A 74 6.10 8.31 5.30
C LEU A 74 7.59 8.25 5.64
N SER A 75 8.11 9.22 6.39
CA SER A 75 9.50 9.27 6.87
C SER A 75 9.90 8.04 7.69
N ASP A 76 8.95 7.46 8.42
CA ASP A 76 9.20 6.35 9.34
C ASP A 76 8.81 5.00 8.70
N SER A 77 8.44 5.04 7.43
CA SER A 77 7.95 3.87 6.73
C SER A 77 9.08 2.98 6.20
N PRO A 78 8.86 1.65 6.10
CA PRO A 78 9.79 0.75 5.43
C PRO A 78 10.08 1.15 3.97
N HIS A 79 9.14 1.87 3.33
CA HIS A 79 9.30 2.36 1.96
C HIS A 79 10.34 3.47 1.85
N PHE A 80 10.40 4.38 2.82
CA PHE A 80 11.40 5.45 2.85
C PHE A 80 12.80 4.89 3.10
N PHE A 81 12.94 4.04 4.12
CA PHE A 81 14.22 3.36 4.38
C PHE A 81 14.72 2.53 3.19
N LEU A 82 13.81 1.93 2.40
CA LEU A 82 14.21 1.24 1.19
C LEU A 82 14.83 2.19 0.14
N MET A 83 14.28 3.40 -0.03
CA MET A 83 14.80 4.36 -1.01
C MET A 83 16.17 4.91 -0.59
N THR A 84 16.37 5.16 0.71
CA THR A 84 17.69 5.58 1.24
C THR A 84 18.74 4.48 1.11
N GLN A 85 18.36 3.21 1.27
CA GLN A 85 19.24 2.08 1.01
C GLN A 85 19.65 1.98 -0.46
N PHE A 86 18.74 2.17 -1.40
CA PHE A 86 19.13 2.17 -2.81
C PHE A 86 20.07 3.32 -3.17
N GLU A 87 19.98 4.46 -2.49
CA GLU A 87 20.95 5.54 -2.74
C GLU A 87 22.35 5.19 -2.27
N SER A 88 22.46 4.52 -1.12
CA SER A 88 23.74 4.15 -0.52
C SER A 88 24.32 2.83 -1.04
N GLN A 89 23.48 1.96 -1.63
CA GLN A 89 23.84 0.60 -2.01
C GLN A 89 23.21 0.18 -3.34
N ARG A 90 23.86 -0.73 -4.07
CA ARG A 90 23.35 -1.25 -5.36
C ARG A 90 22.31 -2.38 -5.21
N ALA A 91 21.97 -2.79 -3.98
CA ALA A 91 21.08 -3.92 -3.70
C ALA A 91 20.25 -3.68 -2.43
N VAL A 92 19.11 -4.35 -2.33
CA VAL A 92 18.27 -4.34 -1.12
C VAL A 92 18.98 -5.13 -0.01
N ASP A 93 19.18 -4.49 1.14
CA ASP A 93 19.69 -5.17 2.31
C ASP A 93 18.64 -6.16 2.86
N LYS A 94 19.02 -7.44 2.94
CA LYS A 94 18.15 -8.51 3.47
C LYS A 94 17.86 -8.34 4.97
N SER A 95 18.70 -7.59 5.68
CA SER A 95 18.54 -7.25 7.09
C SER A 95 17.52 -6.11 7.30
N ALA A 96 17.18 -5.36 6.25
CA ALA A 96 16.27 -4.23 6.31
C ALA A 96 14.83 -4.62 6.69
N ASP A 97 14.14 -3.72 7.39
CA ASP A 97 12.74 -3.96 7.80
C ASP A 97 11.82 -4.21 6.59
N TYR A 98 12.00 -3.47 5.48
CA TYR A 98 11.25 -3.70 4.25
C TYR A 98 11.37 -5.14 3.75
N TYR A 99 12.59 -5.66 3.69
CA TYR A 99 12.86 -7.02 3.22
C TYR A 99 12.22 -8.04 4.17
N LYS A 100 12.47 -7.91 5.48
CA LYS A 100 11.90 -8.76 6.54
C LYS A 100 10.38 -8.78 6.49
N ARG A 101 9.73 -7.62 6.36
CA ARG A 101 8.27 -7.51 6.24
C ARG A 101 7.72 -8.13 4.96
N SER A 102 8.41 -7.96 3.83
CA SER A 102 8.01 -8.56 2.55
C SER A 102 8.02 -10.09 2.63
N ILE A 103 9.09 -10.69 3.14
CA ILE A 103 9.22 -12.16 3.19
C ILE A 103 8.33 -12.80 4.25
N THR A 104 7.96 -12.07 5.30
CA THR A 104 7.03 -12.56 6.32
C THR A 104 5.57 -12.26 5.98
N GLY A 105 5.31 -11.41 4.99
CA GLY A 105 3.97 -10.97 4.63
C GLY A 105 3.38 -10.03 5.67
N THR A 106 4.19 -9.19 6.29
CA THR A 106 3.78 -8.12 7.21
C THR A 106 3.98 -6.75 6.58
N LEU A 107 4.15 -6.63 5.26
CA LEU A 107 4.27 -5.33 4.61
C LEU A 107 2.91 -4.67 4.31
N ASP A 108 1.94 -5.46 3.86
CA ASP A 108 0.56 -5.04 3.57
C ASP A 108 -0.35 -6.26 3.33
N LEU A 109 -1.47 -6.07 2.62
CA LEU A 109 -2.45 -7.10 2.22
C LEU A 109 -1.85 -8.24 1.38
N ARG A 110 -0.63 -8.08 0.84
CA ARG A 110 0.02 -9.11 0.02
C ARG A 110 0.52 -10.26 0.88
N ARG A 111 0.62 -11.43 0.24
CA ARG A 111 1.26 -12.61 0.80
C ARG A 111 2.77 -12.41 0.91
N ALA A 112 3.38 -13.18 1.80
CA ALA A 112 4.83 -13.32 1.90
C ALA A 112 5.46 -13.55 0.52
N ARG A 113 6.45 -12.72 0.16
CA ARG A 113 7.17 -12.81 -1.10
C ARG A 113 8.57 -12.21 -0.99
N ILE A 114 9.48 -12.68 -1.84
CA ILE A 114 10.76 -12.00 -2.05
C ILE A 114 10.45 -10.64 -2.69
N PRO A 115 10.95 -9.53 -2.14
CA PRO A 115 10.70 -8.22 -2.71
C PRO A 115 11.35 -8.14 -4.09
N ASP A 116 10.53 -7.95 -5.11
CA ASP A 116 10.96 -7.68 -6.48
C ASP A 116 11.07 -6.16 -6.67
N VAL A 117 12.08 -5.55 -6.04
CA VAL A 117 12.39 -4.13 -6.20
C VAL A 117 13.77 -4.01 -6.82
N SER A 118 13.80 -3.47 -8.03
CA SER A 118 15.02 -3.37 -8.84
C SER A 118 15.71 -2.01 -8.64
N PHE A 119 17.03 -2.04 -8.48
CA PHE A 119 17.88 -0.85 -8.49
C PHE A 119 17.77 -0.07 -9.81
N LYS A 120 17.48 -0.75 -10.93
CA LYS A 120 17.20 -0.10 -12.22
C LYS A 120 15.91 0.74 -12.14
N THR A 121 14.83 0.16 -11.63
CA THR A 121 13.55 0.86 -11.43
C THR A 121 13.69 2.03 -10.47
N TYR A 122 14.53 1.91 -9.44
CA TYR A 122 14.88 3.02 -8.55
C TYR A 122 15.51 4.18 -9.34
N LYS A 123 16.55 3.91 -10.14
CA LYS A 123 17.23 4.94 -10.96
C LYS A 123 16.30 5.63 -11.94
N GLU A 124 15.48 4.85 -12.66
CA GLU A 124 14.51 5.38 -13.61
C GLU A 124 13.50 6.31 -12.92
N ARG A 125 12.98 5.92 -11.74
CA ARG A 125 12.10 6.77 -10.95
C ARG A 125 12.78 8.01 -10.42
N LYS A 126 14.03 7.89 -9.95
CA LYS A 126 14.81 9.04 -9.46
C LYS A 126 15.01 10.06 -10.57
N ALA A 127 15.42 9.62 -11.76
CA ALA A 127 15.57 10.48 -12.92
C ALA A 127 14.25 11.14 -13.32
N ALA A 128 13.15 10.38 -13.35
CA ALA A 128 11.82 10.91 -13.65
C ALA A 128 11.39 12.00 -12.65
N ILE A 129 11.65 11.82 -11.35
CA ILE A 129 11.33 12.82 -10.31
C ILE A 129 12.22 14.05 -10.42
N LEU A 130 13.52 13.88 -10.69
CA LEU A 130 14.44 15.00 -10.84
C LEU A 130 14.06 15.88 -12.05
N ASN A 131 13.58 15.28 -13.13
CA ASN A 131 13.12 15.97 -14.34
C ASN A 131 11.63 16.34 -14.34
N ASP A 132 10.91 16.13 -13.22
CA ASP A 132 9.46 16.40 -13.11
C ASP A 132 8.60 15.67 -14.17
N GLN A 133 9.06 14.51 -14.63
CA GLN A 133 8.43 13.66 -15.64
C GLN A 133 7.88 12.37 -15.02
N TYR A 134 7.00 12.49 -14.04
CA TYR A 134 6.45 11.34 -13.34
C TYR A 134 4.95 11.50 -13.08
N ALA A 135 4.21 10.39 -13.10
CA ALA A 135 2.78 10.41 -12.82
C ALA A 135 2.50 10.82 -11.35
N PRO A 136 1.37 11.48 -11.05
CA PRO A 136 1.01 11.79 -9.68
C PRO A 136 0.81 10.53 -8.81
N ILE A 137 0.92 10.67 -7.50
CA ILE A 137 0.49 9.65 -6.52
C ILE A 137 -1.00 9.81 -6.21
N PHE A 138 -1.59 8.79 -5.61
CA PHE A 138 -2.98 8.84 -5.16
C PHE A 138 -3.06 8.89 -3.64
N ILE A 139 -3.79 9.87 -3.12
CA ILE A 139 -3.93 10.09 -1.68
C ILE A 139 -5.39 10.27 -1.27
N VAL A 140 -5.70 9.91 -0.03
CA VAL A 140 -6.97 10.20 0.64
C VAL A 140 -6.72 11.23 1.73
N LYS A 141 -7.54 12.28 1.78
CA LYS A 141 -7.53 13.23 2.89
C LYS A 141 -8.35 12.66 4.04
N ASN A 142 -7.71 12.39 5.17
CA ASN A 142 -8.34 11.88 6.39
C ASN A 142 -7.72 12.57 7.59
N THR A 143 -8.16 13.81 7.87
CA THR A 143 -7.60 14.67 8.92
C THR A 143 -7.43 13.91 10.25
N PRO A 144 -6.25 13.97 10.89
CA PRO A 144 -5.09 14.84 10.58
C PRO A 144 -4.15 14.31 9.48
N PHE A 145 -4.43 13.16 8.88
CA PHE A 145 -3.55 12.46 7.96
C PHE A 145 -3.85 12.68 6.47
N HIS A 146 -2.81 12.62 5.64
CA HIS A 146 -2.93 12.42 4.19
C HIS A 146 -2.41 11.03 3.84
N LEU A 147 -3.31 10.10 3.52
CA LEU A 147 -3.00 8.68 3.41
C LEU A 147 -2.62 8.31 1.98
N ILE A 148 -1.44 7.71 1.81
CA ILE A 148 -0.98 7.23 0.51
C ILE A 148 -1.70 5.93 0.15
N VAL A 149 -2.54 6.00 -0.87
CA VAL A 149 -3.20 4.84 -1.47
C VAL A 149 -2.22 4.10 -2.37
N ASP A 150 -1.68 4.81 -3.35
CA ASP A 150 -0.72 4.28 -4.32
C ASP A 150 0.42 5.27 -4.59
N GLY A 151 1.59 4.73 -4.95
CA GLY A 151 2.79 5.54 -5.20
C GLY A 151 3.72 5.72 -3.99
N LYS A 152 3.66 4.84 -2.98
CA LYS A 152 4.46 4.91 -1.74
C LYS A 152 5.97 5.10 -1.98
N HIS A 153 6.56 4.35 -2.92
CA HIS A 153 7.99 4.50 -3.26
C HIS A 153 8.31 5.82 -3.96
N ARG A 154 7.38 6.35 -4.78
CA ARG A 154 7.55 7.64 -5.46
C ARG A 154 7.49 8.77 -4.44
N ALA A 155 6.50 8.74 -3.55
CA ALA A 155 6.40 9.70 -2.44
C ALA A 155 7.65 9.65 -1.55
N ALA A 156 8.12 8.45 -1.17
CA ALA A 156 9.32 8.25 -0.38
C ALA A 156 10.57 8.84 -1.06
N LEU A 157 10.68 8.69 -2.38
CA LEU A 157 11.80 9.23 -3.14
C LEU A 157 11.72 10.76 -3.27
N CYS A 158 10.53 11.35 -3.44
CA CYS A 158 10.35 12.80 -3.37
C CYS A 158 10.78 13.34 -1.99
N LEU A 159 10.38 12.68 -0.90
CA LEU A 159 10.80 13.03 0.46
C LEU A 159 12.32 13.01 0.61
N GLN A 160 12.96 11.94 0.15
CA GLN A 160 14.42 11.79 0.20
C GLN A 160 15.14 12.89 -0.59
N LEU A 161 14.58 13.32 -1.72
CA LEU A 161 15.14 14.35 -2.59
C LEU A 161 14.78 15.78 -2.15
N GLY A 162 13.98 15.95 -1.09
CA GLY A 162 13.47 17.26 -0.67
C GLY A 162 12.58 17.94 -1.71
N LYS A 163 11.92 17.16 -2.59
CA LYS A 163 10.99 17.69 -3.60
C LYS A 163 9.54 17.52 -3.16
N PRO A 164 8.64 18.47 -3.48
CA PRO A 164 7.21 18.24 -3.33
C PRO A 164 6.76 17.11 -4.27
N VAL A 165 5.63 16.47 -3.94
CA VAL A 165 5.07 15.35 -4.73
C VAL A 165 3.74 15.74 -5.37
N SER A 166 3.59 15.49 -6.67
CA SER A 166 2.32 15.62 -7.37
C SER A 166 1.33 14.56 -6.88
N ALA A 167 0.16 14.95 -6.41
CA ALA A 167 -0.82 14.06 -5.81
C ALA A 167 -2.25 14.35 -6.29
N ILE A 168 -3.02 13.30 -6.56
CA ILE A 168 -4.46 13.35 -6.85
C ILE A 168 -5.22 12.88 -5.60
N PHE A 169 -6.19 13.69 -5.17
CA PHE A 169 -7.07 13.37 -4.05
C PHE A 169 -8.23 12.47 -4.48
N ILE A 170 -8.39 11.35 -3.79
CA ILE A 170 -9.38 10.30 -4.10
C ILE A 170 -10.18 9.90 -2.86
N ASN A 171 -10.83 10.87 -2.20
CA ASN A 171 -11.41 10.69 -0.86
C ASN A 171 -12.42 9.53 -0.72
N ASP A 172 -13.11 9.15 -1.81
CA ASP A 172 -14.07 8.05 -1.80
C ASP A 172 -13.44 6.67 -2.00
N PHE A 173 -12.12 6.57 -2.17
CA PHE A 173 -11.43 5.31 -2.48
C PHE A 173 -11.71 4.19 -1.47
N PHE A 174 -11.78 4.53 -0.17
CA PHE A 174 -12.07 3.55 0.87
C PHE A 174 -13.55 3.18 0.98
N ARG A 175 -14.45 3.83 0.23
CA ARG A 175 -15.88 3.46 0.14
C ARG A 175 -16.16 2.36 -0.87
N ASP A 176 -15.13 1.85 -1.55
CA ASP A 176 -15.24 0.72 -2.46
C ASP A 176 -15.65 -0.58 -1.73
N SER A 177 -16.42 -1.42 -2.42
CA SER A 177 -16.84 -2.75 -1.94
C SER A 177 -15.70 -3.61 -1.41
N HIS A 178 -14.49 -3.47 -1.97
CA HIS A 178 -13.29 -4.14 -1.49
C HIS A 178 -12.97 -3.79 -0.04
N PHE A 179 -12.97 -2.50 0.29
CA PHE A 179 -12.62 -2.02 1.63
C PHE A 179 -13.74 -2.29 2.62
N TYR A 180 -14.99 -2.21 2.18
CA TYR A 180 -16.12 -2.69 2.96
C TYR A 180 -15.95 -4.18 3.33
N TRP A 181 -15.61 -5.03 2.36
CA TRP A 181 -15.38 -6.45 2.60
C TRP A 181 -14.17 -6.71 3.51
N LEU A 182 -13.10 -5.93 3.36
CA LEU A 182 -11.95 -5.97 4.26
C LEU A 182 -12.34 -5.63 5.70
N MET A 183 -13.13 -4.57 5.91
CA MET A 183 -13.67 -4.19 7.21
C MET A 183 -14.53 -5.31 7.79
N GLN A 184 -15.46 -5.88 7.00
CA GLN A 184 -16.30 -7.00 7.45
C GLN A 184 -15.48 -8.22 7.87
N LYS A 185 -14.38 -8.52 7.19
CA LYS A 185 -13.45 -9.59 7.61
C LYS A 185 -12.76 -9.29 8.94
N MET A 186 -12.44 -8.02 9.22
CA MET A 186 -11.85 -7.62 10.51
C MET A 186 -12.86 -7.71 11.65
N VAL A 187 -14.10 -7.26 11.42
CA VAL A 187 -15.20 -7.33 12.40
C VAL A 187 -15.47 -8.79 12.78
N ASN A 188 -15.57 -9.67 11.77
CA ASN A 188 -15.84 -11.09 11.95
C ASN A 188 -14.59 -11.94 12.24
N SER A 189 -13.44 -11.31 12.54
CA SER A 189 -12.23 -12.03 12.93
C SER A 189 -12.43 -12.71 14.28
N THR A 190 -11.75 -13.85 14.48
CA THR A 190 -11.70 -14.49 15.81
C THR A 190 -10.97 -13.65 16.86
N ASN A 191 -10.22 -12.64 16.43
CA ASN A 191 -9.54 -11.69 17.30
C ASN A 191 -9.75 -10.26 16.77
N THR A 192 -10.98 -9.77 16.87
CA THR A 192 -11.39 -8.44 16.41
C THR A 192 -10.57 -7.31 17.05
N THR A 193 -10.22 -7.43 18.35
CA THR A 193 -9.44 -6.41 19.05
C THR A 193 -8.02 -6.24 18.50
N ALA A 194 -7.50 -7.24 17.78
CA ALA A 194 -6.23 -7.13 17.08
C ALA A 194 -6.28 -6.23 15.83
N PHE A 195 -7.44 -5.67 15.46
CA PHE A 195 -7.63 -4.76 14.32
C PHE A 195 -8.25 -3.41 14.73
N GLU A 196 -8.19 -3.04 16.01
CA GLU A 196 -8.89 -1.86 16.51
C GLU A 196 -8.47 -0.57 15.81
N LYS A 197 -7.19 -0.43 15.42
CA LYS A 197 -6.73 0.73 14.64
C LYS A 197 -7.45 0.84 13.29
N HIS A 198 -7.58 -0.26 12.54
CA HIS A 198 -8.29 -0.25 11.26
C HIS A 198 -9.79 -0.07 11.45
N LEU A 199 -10.39 -0.72 12.45
CA LEU A 199 -11.82 -0.60 12.71
C LEU A 199 -12.18 0.83 13.11
N THR A 200 -11.37 1.46 13.96
CA THR A 200 -11.50 2.89 14.29
C THR A 200 -11.42 3.75 13.03
N PHE A 201 -10.42 3.52 12.18
CA PHE A 201 -10.31 4.21 10.90
C PHE A 201 -11.55 4.02 10.02
N PHE A 202 -12.02 2.78 9.84
CA PHE A 202 -13.17 2.48 8.97
C PHE A 202 -14.48 3.06 9.49
N ARG A 203 -14.68 3.20 10.81
CA ARG A 203 -15.85 3.90 11.37
C ARG A 203 -15.91 5.38 10.95
N THR A 204 -14.76 6.01 10.65
CA THR A 204 -14.75 7.38 10.09
C THR A 204 -15.16 7.44 8.61
N ILE A 205 -15.05 6.32 7.89
CA ILE A 205 -15.37 6.21 6.46
C ILE A 205 -16.81 5.73 6.24
N PHE A 206 -17.23 4.75 7.04
CA PHE A 206 -18.54 4.10 7.04
C PHE A 206 -19.26 4.36 8.37
N PRO A 207 -19.80 5.58 8.59
CA PRO A 207 -20.60 5.84 9.77
C PRO A 207 -21.86 4.96 9.74
N THR A 208 -22.21 4.39 10.90
CA THR A 208 -23.43 3.61 11.13
C THR A 208 -24.66 4.51 11.18
#